data_AF-A0A843K9L8-F1
#
_entry.id   AF-A0A843K9L8-F1
#
_cell.length_a   1.000
_cell.length_b   1.000
_cell.length_c   1.000
_cell.angle_alpha   90.00
_cell.angle_beta   90.00
_cell.angle_gamma   90.00
#
_symmetry.space_group_name_H-M   'P 1'
#
loop_
_entity.id
_entity.type
_entity.pdbx_description
1 polymer ?
#
loop_
_entity_poly.entity_id
_entity_poly.type
_entity_poly.pdbx_seq_one_letter_code
_entity_poly.pdbx_strand_id
1 'polypeptide(L)'
;MPYANISELPKSVRNLPSRAKTIYMKAFNSCWEDLEIEDETAREKASHESAWSAVKEQYEKDDETGEWVKSDGYAGRRSRHRKSRSSGTSLQAKAHA
;
A
#
# COMPACT_ATOMS: atom_id res chain seq x y z
N MET A 1 13.11 9.11 -15.83
CA MET A 1 12.96 10.56 -15.56
C MET A 1 12.31 10.78 -14.20
N PRO A 2 12.70 11.79 -13.41
CA PRO A 2 12.00 12.15 -12.17
C PRO A 2 10.58 12.65 -12.46
N TYR A 3 9.64 12.36 -11.56
CA TYR A 3 8.27 12.85 -11.70
C TYR A 3 8.18 14.28 -11.17
N ALA A 4 7.66 15.20 -11.97
CA ALA A 4 7.43 16.58 -11.53
C ALA A 4 6.16 16.69 -10.69
N ASN A 5 5.15 15.87 -11.00
CA ASN A 5 3.85 15.93 -10.32
C ASN A 5 3.28 14.54 -10.01
N ILE A 6 2.52 14.46 -8.92
CA ILE A 6 1.71 13.28 -8.56
C ILE A 6 0.67 12.89 -9.62
N SER A 7 0.32 13.81 -10.52
CA SER A 7 -0.54 13.53 -11.66
C SER A 7 0.18 12.78 -12.78
N GLU A 8 1.50 12.83 -12.90
CA GLU A 8 2.23 12.10 -13.95
C GLU A 8 2.48 10.63 -13.59
N LEU A 9 2.16 10.26 -12.35
CA LEU A 9 2.32 8.92 -11.85
C LEU A 9 1.43 7.92 -12.64
N PRO A 10 1.86 6.64 -12.73
CA PRO A 10 1.09 5.59 -13.39
C PRO A 10 -0.31 5.45 -12.79
N LYS A 11 -1.27 4.94 -13.60
CA LYS A 11 -2.65 4.70 -13.16
C LYS A 11 -2.74 3.91 -11.84
N SER A 12 -1.89 2.91 -11.66
CA SER A 12 -1.84 2.10 -10.42
C SER A 12 -1.51 2.93 -9.17
N VAL A 13 -0.71 3.98 -9.32
CA VAL A 13 -0.31 4.90 -8.25
C VAL A 13 -1.33 6.03 -8.09
N ARG A 14 -2.01 6.44 -9.17
CA ARG A 14 -3.08 7.45 -9.13
C ARG A 14 -4.28 7.01 -8.29
N ASN A 15 -4.51 5.72 -8.11
CA ASN A 15 -5.55 5.18 -7.22
C ASN A 15 -5.18 5.25 -5.73
N LEU A 16 -3.94 5.59 -5.39
CA LEU A 16 -3.51 5.71 -4.00
C LEU A 16 -4.07 6.98 -3.33
N PRO A 17 -4.09 7.04 -1.99
CA PRO A 17 -4.34 8.28 -1.26
C PRO A 17 -3.32 9.38 -1.60
N SER A 18 -3.72 10.66 -1.56
CA SER A 18 -2.86 11.80 -1.94
C SER A 18 -1.50 11.82 -1.23
N ARG A 19 -1.46 11.39 0.04
CA ARG A 19 -0.23 11.32 0.82
C ARG A 19 0.70 10.19 0.37
N ALA A 20 0.15 9.03 -0.01
CA ALA A 20 0.90 7.91 -0.59
C ALA A 20 1.54 8.31 -1.92
N LYS A 21 0.81 9.02 -2.80
CA LYS A 21 1.36 9.55 -4.06
C LYS A 21 2.58 10.45 -3.83
N THR A 22 2.51 11.29 -2.80
CA THR A 22 3.61 12.19 -2.44
C THR A 22 4.83 11.42 -1.95
N ILE A 23 4.63 10.38 -1.14
CA ILE A 23 5.73 9.51 -0.66
C ILE A 23 6.37 8.80 -1.85
N TYR A 24 5.56 8.23 -2.74
CA TYR A 24 6.03 7.57 -3.95
C TYR A 24 6.91 8.49 -4.79
N MET A 25 6.43 9.70 -5.12
CA MET A 25 7.17 10.68 -5.91
C MET A 25 8.50 11.05 -5.27
N LYS A 26 8.51 11.29 -3.95
CA LYS A 26 9.74 11.65 -3.22
C LYS A 26 10.75 10.50 -3.19
N ALA A 27 10.28 9.28 -2.90
CA ALA A 27 11.14 8.10 -2.88
C ALA A 27 11.71 7.80 -4.28
N PHE A 28 10.88 7.94 -5.32
CA PHE A 28 11.32 7.80 -6.70
C PHE A 28 12.40 8.81 -7.05
N ASN A 29 12.15 10.11 -6.82
CA ASN A 29 13.11 11.17 -7.17
C ASN A 29 14.42 11.00 -6.38
N SER A 30 14.35 10.63 -5.11
CA SER A 30 15.53 10.36 -4.29
C SER A 30 16.36 9.19 -4.82
N CYS A 31 15.73 8.05 -5.16
CA CYS A 31 16.46 6.93 -5.77
C CYS A 31 16.95 7.25 -7.17
N TRP A 32 16.19 8.03 -7.94
CA TRP A 32 16.59 8.44 -9.26
C TRP A 32 17.87 9.28 -9.19
N GLU A 33 17.97 10.22 -8.26
CA GLU A 33 19.19 11.03 -8.07
C GLU A 33 20.39 10.17 -7.61
N ASP A 34 20.17 9.18 -6.74
CA ASP A 34 21.22 8.33 -6.19
C ASP A 34 21.74 7.27 -7.19
N LEU A 35 20.87 6.75 -8.07
CA LEU A 35 21.23 5.71 -9.03
C LEU A 35 22.00 6.28 -10.22
N GLU A 36 23.33 6.18 -10.21
CA GLU A 36 24.19 6.56 -11.34
C GLU A 36 24.30 5.46 -12.42
N ILE A 37 23.16 4.97 -12.92
CA ILE A 37 23.13 3.93 -13.95
C ILE A 37 23.06 4.57 -15.34
N GLU A 38 23.95 4.16 -16.27
CA GLU A 38 23.94 4.60 -17.68
C GLU A 38 22.67 4.16 -18.42
N ASP A 39 22.16 2.96 -18.10
CA ASP A 39 20.91 2.45 -18.63
C ASP A 39 19.70 3.09 -17.93
N GLU A 40 19.01 3.99 -18.66
CA GLU A 40 17.83 4.69 -18.15
C GLU A 40 16.68 3.75 -17.79
N THR A 41 16.55 2.61 -18.48
CA THR A 41 15.46 1.64 -18.24
C THR A 41 15.67 0.93 -16.91
N ALA A 42 16.89 0.47 -16.64
CA ALA A 42 17.27 -0.15 -15.37
C ALA A 42 17.16 0.86 -14.22
N ARG A 43 17.61 2.10 -14.42
CA ARG A 43 17.47 3.19 -13.44
C ARG A 43 16.02 3.46 -13.10
N GLU A 44 15.15 3.52 -14.12
CA GLU A 44 13.73 3.76 -13.92
C GLU A 44 13.07 2.61 -13.17
N LYS A 45 13.34 1.36 -13.57
CA LYS A 45 12.79 0.17 -12.91
C LYS A 45 13.18 0.10 -11.43
N ALA A 46 14.45 0.30 -11.11
CA ALA A 46 14.94 0.27 -9.73
C ALA A 46 14.32 1.41 -8.88
N SER A 47 14.23 2.62 -9.45
CA SER A 47 13.58 3.76 -8.78
C SER A 47 12.09 3.48 -8.53
N HIS A 48 11.42 2.82 -9.48
CA HIS A 48 10.02 2.43 -9.38
C HIS A 48 9.80 1.42 -8.24
N GLU A 49 10.65 0.39 -8.16
CA GLU A 49 10.60 -0.63 -7.13
C GLU A 49 10.83 -0.05 -5.73
N SER A 50 11.85 0.81 -5.58
CA SER A 50 12.13 1.48 -4.31
C SER A 50 10.98 2.39 -3.86
N ALA A 51 10.40 3.16 -4.79
CA ALA A 51 9.25 4.00 -4.50
C ALA A 51 8.02 3.17 -4.05
N TRP A 52 7.79 2.02 -4.68
CA TRP A 52 6.72 1.10 -4.23
C TRP A 52 6.99 0.50 -2.85
N SER A 53 8.24 0.20 -2.52
CA SER A 53 8.62 -0.27 -1.18
C SER A 53 8.27 0.77 -0.12
N ALA A 54 8.63 2.04 -0.33
CA ALA A 54 8.31 3.13 0.59
C ALA A 54 6.79 3.34 0.77
N VAL A 55 6.00 3.17 -0.30
CA VAL A 55 4.53 3.18 -0.20
C VAL A 55 4.04 1.99 0.62
N LYS A 56 4.53 0.79 0.33
CA LYS A 56 4.11 -0.45 1.02
C LYS A 56 4.43 -0.46 2.51
N GLU A 57 5.48 0.23 2.93
CA GLU A 57 5.81 0.40 4.35
C GLU A 57 4.76 1.24 5.11
N GLN A 58 4.15 2.21 4.44
CA GLN A 58 3.19 3.15 5.04
C GLN A 58 1.73 2.84 4.66
N TYR A 59 1.51 2.02 3.64
CA TYR A 59 0.21 1.69 3.07
C TYR A 59 0.18 0.22 2.70
N GLU A 60 -0.85 -0.49 3.13
CA GLU A 60 -1.09 -1.88 2.76
C GLU A 60 -2.24 -1.93 1.75
N LYS A 61 -2.12 -2.80 0.75
CA LYS A 61 -3.24 -3.07 -0.14
C LYS A 61 -4.15 -4.08 0.53
N ASP A 62 -5.39 -3.69 0.76
CA ASP A 62 -6.43 -4.55 1.28
C ASP A 62 -6.87 -5.53 0.18
N ASP A 63 -6.75 -6.84 0.44
CA ASP A 63 -7.06 -7.88 -0.55
C ASP A 63 -8.57 -8.07 -0.74
N GLU A 64 -9.38 -7.71 0.27
CA GLU A 64 -10.84 -7.82 0.21
C GLU A 64 -11.48 -6.73 -0.65
N THR A 65 -10.99 -5.49 -0.57
CA THR A 65 -11.51 -4.32 -1.29
C THR A 65 -10.66 -3.93 -2.50
N GLY A 66 -9.39 -4.34 -2.53
CA GLY A 66 -8.41 -3.90 -3.52
C GLY A 66 -7.91 -2.46 -3.30
N GLU A 67 -8.31 -1.81 -2.21
CA GLU A 67 -7.95 -0.42 -1.88
C GLU A 67 -6.66 -0.35 -1.08
N TRP A 68 -5.98 0.80 -1.12
CA TRP A 68 -4.77 1.04 -0.34
C TRP A 68 -5.10 1.77 0.95
N VAL A 69 -4.95 1.07 2.08
CA VAL A 69 -5.19 1.59 3.42
C VAL A 69 -3.87 1.99 4.06
N LYS A 70 -3.86 3.07 4.83
CA LYS A 70 -2.65 3.50 5.55
C LYS A 70 -2.29 2.41 6.57
N SER A 71 -1.14 1.78 6.40
CA SER A 71 -0.58 0.84 7.35
C SER A 71 -0.20 1.63 8.60
N ASP A 72 -0.86 1.36 9.71
CA ASP A 72 -0.66 2.06 10.98
C ASP A 72 0.65 1.64 11.69
N GLY A 73 1.69 1.33 10.91
CA GLY A 73 2.93 0.66 11.31
C GLY A 73 3.81 1.37 12.33
N TYR A 74 3.35 2.47 12.94
CA TYR A 74 3.98 3.13 14.09
C TYR A 74 3.04 3.41 15.27
N ALA A 75 1.77 2.97 15.25
CA ALA A 75 0.95 2.91 16.47
C ALA A 75 0.90 1.46 16.94
N GLY A 76 1.80 1.14 17.88
CA GLY A 76 2.01 -0.20 18.39
C GLY A 76 0.73 -0.95 18.74
N ARG A 77 0.74 -2.25 18.44
CA ARG A 77 -0.03 -3.29 19.14
C ARG A 77 -1.42 -2.87 19.64
N ARG A 78 -2.36 -2.43 18.80
CA ARG A 78 -3.76 -2.39 19.22
C ARG A 78 -4.69 -2.92 18.14
N SER A 79 -5.14 -4.14 18.41
CA SER A 79 -6.44 -4.67 18.03
C SER A 79 -6.68 -4.75 16.52
N ARG A 80 -6.23 -5.87 15.94
CA ARG A 80 -7.00 -6.49 14.85
C ARG A 80 -8.35 -6.90 15.43
N HIS A 81 -9.27 -5.95 15.50
CA HIS A 81 -10.70 -6.24 15.56
C HIS A 81 -11.05 -6.85 14.21
N ARG A 82 -10.74 -8.15 14.07
CA ARG A 82 -11.32 -9.01 13.05
C ARG A 82 -12.81 -8.96 13.31
N LYS A 83 -13.49 -8.10 12.55
CA LYS A 83 -14.92 -7.91 12.60
C LYS A 83 -15.54 -9.28 12.36
N SER A 84 -16.25 -9.73 13.39
CA SER A 84 -17.12 -10.90 13.37
C SER A 84 -17.84 -10.97 12.03
N ARG A 85 -17.50 -11.99 11.23
CA ARG A 85 -18.39 -12.46 10.16
C ARG A 85 -19.54 -13.14 10.88
N SER A 86 -20.64 -12.40 10.99
CA SER A 86 -21.97 -12.93 11.22
C SER A 86 -22.28 -14.00 10.19
N SER A 87 -22.26 -15.27 10.61
CA SER A 87 -22.89 -16.37 9.91
C SER A 87 -23.90 -16.97 10.87
N GLY A 88 -25.18 -16.69 10.62
CA GLY A 88 -26.28 -17.33 11.32
C GLY A 88 -26.35 -18.85 11.04
N THR A 89 -27.37 -19.47 11.63
CA THR A 89 -27.71 -20.90 11.65
C THR A 89 -26.93 -21.68 12.73
N SER A 90 -27.51 -22.46 13.64
CA SER A 90 -28.76 -23.22 13.58
C SER A 90 -29.37 -23.41 14.98
N LEU A 91 -30.70 -23.40 15.02
CA LEU A 91 -31.53 -24.10 16.00
C LEU A 91 -30.95 -25.50 16.31
N GLN A 92 -30.96 -25.94 17.56
CA GLN A 92 -31.97 -26.90 18.05
C GLN A 92 -31.69 -27.28 19.51
N ALA A 93 -32.71 -27.04 20.34
CA ALA A 93 -32.83 -27.58 21.68
C ALA A 93 -32.75 -29.11 21.70
N LYS A 94 -32.21 -29.68 22.76
CA LYS A 94 -32.72 -30.93 23.35
C LYS A 94 -32.26 -31.04 24.79
N ALA A 95 -33.22 -30.87 25.68
CA ALA A 95 -33.20 -31.41 27.03
C ALA A 95 -33.07 -32.93 26.96
N HIS A 96 -32.36 -33.54 27.90
CA HIS A 96 -32.74 -34.84 28.43
C HIS A 96 -32.31 -34.94 29.89
N ALA A 97 -33.24 -35.53 30.66
CA ALA A 97 -33.25 -35.72 32.10
C ALA A 97 -32.11 -36.61 32.63
#